data_AF-A0A1M3R0Y0-F1
#
_entry.id   AF-A0A1M3R0Y0-F1
#
_cell.length_a   1.000
_cell.length_b   1.000
_cell.length_c   1.000
_cell.angle_alpha   90.00
_cell.angle_beta   90.00
_cell.angle_gamma   90.00
#
_symmetry.space_group_name_H-M   'P 1'
#
loop_
_entity.id
_entity.type
_entity.pdbx_description
1 polymer ?
#
loop_
_entity_poly.entity_id
_entity_poly.type
_entity_poly.pdbx_seq_one_letter_code
_entity_poly.pdbx_strand_id
1 'polypeptide(L)'
;MMKLFFRNKTSRYLSLTVFLLFVGSVVIAQVDSAAHIPNYHISRSPSDTVNVRVIGQEIEKQPVGLSMMPWVTAIIVGIITVGVNIYISRSNRDTTLAVARAQLNGTLNATNRQQWINQTRDAISDFVTQCRLINIEFQEPVNDRENQKELNEKIALSRNKLKLLLAEHLDEHSMLLSAMEELAGMVDVHMLNNRSNIKDQYNNVDFMRKCETVIARGRMLLYYEWGKIQTMGL
;
A
#
# COMPACT_ATOMS: atom_id res chain seq x y z
N MET A 1 15.69 -6.72 -6.24
CA MET A 1 16.97 -6.51 -5.54
C MET A 1 16.83 -5.31 -4.59
N MET A 2 15.99 -5.43 -3.56
CA MET A 2 15.56 -4.29 -2.73
C MET A 2 15.40 -4.74 -1.27
N LYS A 3 16.53 -5.03 -0.63
CA LYS A 3 16.65 -5.23 0.82
C LYS A 3 17.95 -4.55 1.21
N LEU A 4 17.90 -3.38 1.88
CA LEU A 4 18.96 -2.89 2.79
C LEU A 4 18.75 -1.50 3.43
N PHE A 5 17.64 -0.78 3.22
CA PHE A 5 17.53 0.61 3.75
C PHE A 5 16.86 0.82 5.12
N PHE A 6 16.34 -0.22 5.78
CA PHE A 6 15.61 -0.04 7.05
C PHE A 6 16.44 -0.11 8.34
N ARG A 7 17.77 -0.27 8.26
CA ARG A 7 18.57 -0.65 9.43
C ARG A 7 19.12 0.50 10.28
N ASN A 8 18.93 1.77 9.90
CA ASN A 8 19.68 2.87 10.53
C ASN A 8 18.89 3.75 11.54
N LYS A 9 17.55 3.77 11.50
CA LYS A 9 16.76 4.60 12.44
C LYS A 9 16.47 3.89 13.77
N THR A 10 16.18 2.60 13.78
CA THR A 10 15.91 1.83 15.00
C THR A 10 17.13 1.72 15.93
N SER A 11 18.34 1.71 15.37
CA SER A 11 19.58 1.67 16.14
C SER A 11 19.81 2.92 17.01
N ARG A 12 19.38 4.10 16.55
CA ARG A 12 19.57 5.35 17.32
C ARG A 12 18.66 5.42 18.55
N TYR A 13 17.44 4.89 18.47
CA TYR A 13 16.53 4.86 19.62
C TYR A 13 16.96 3.85 20.67
N LEU A 14 17.46 2.68 20.25
CA LEU A 14 17.98 1.66 21.18
C LEU A 14 19.19 2.19 21.96
N SER A 15 20.07 2.93 21.29
CA SER A 15 21.22 3.57 21.95
C SER A 15 20.80 4.63 22.96
N LEU A 16 19.74 5.39 22.70
CA LEU A 16 19.30 6.47 23.59
C LEU A 16 18.59 5.92 24.84
N THR A 17 17.77 4.87 24.72
CA THR A 17 17.16 4.21 25.89
C THR A 17 18.19 3.49 26.74
N VAL A 18 19.18 2.82 26.13
CA VAL A 18 20.28 2.20 26.90
C VAL A 18 21.09 3.28 27.62
N PHE A 19 21.36 4.42 26.98
CA PHE A 19 22.08 5.53 27.61
C PHE A 19 21.29 6.14 28.79
N LEU A 20 19.98 6.35 28.64
CA LEU A 20 19.13 6.87 29.71
C LEU A 20 18.99 5.89 30.89
N LEU A 21 18.88 4.58 30.61
CA LEU A 21 18.90 3.55 31.65
C LEU A 21 20.23 3.54 32.40
N PHE A 22 21.36 3.66 31.68
CA PHE A 22 22.69 3.69 32.27
C PHE A 22 22.90 4.92 33.18
N VAL A 23 22.51 6.10 32.70
CA VAL A 23 22.57 7.35 33.49
C VAL A 23 21.62 7.27 34.70
N GLY A 24 20.44 6.69 34.55
CA GLY A 24 19.50 6.44 35.65
C GLY A 24 20.09 5.54 36.75
N SER A 25 20.73 4.43 36.38
CA SER A 25 21.39 3.54 37.34
C SER A 25 22.59 4.18 38.06
N VAL A 26 23.34 5.06 37.38
CA VAL A 26 24.45 5.79 38.01
C VAL A 26 23.95 6.81 39.03
N VAL A 27 22.82 7.48 38.77
CA VAL A 27 22.22 8.44 39.72
C VAL A 27 21.65 7.72 40.94
N ILE A 28 21.01 6.56 40.78
CA ILE A 28 20.49 5.77 41.91
C ILE A 28 21.64 5.31 42.82
N ALA A 29 22.77 4.84 42.24
CA ALA A 29 23.93 4.42 43.01
C ALA A 29 24.57 5.56 43.83
N GLN A 30 24.52 6.81 43.36
CA GLN A 30 25.02 7.95 44.13
C GLN A 30 24.06 8.41 45.24
N VAL A 31 22.75 8.24 45.06
CA VAL A 31 21.75 8.58 46.09
C VAL A 31 21.80 7.56 47.24
N ASP A 32 21.97 6.27 46.96
CA ASP A 32 22.15 5.26 48.00
C ASP A 32 23.46 5.45 48.80
N SER A 33 24.52 5.94 48.15
CA SER A 33 25.78 6.26 48.85
C SER A 33 25.68 7.47 49.78
N ALA A 34 24.70 8.37 49.57
CA ALA A 34 24.45 9.53 50.42
C ALA A 34 23.46 9.24 51.56
N ALA A 35 22.69 8.15 51.48
CA ALA A 35 21.69 7.75 52.48
C ALA A 35 22.22 6.72 53.51
N HIS A 36 23.52 6.38 53.47
CA HIS A 36 24.11 5.49 54.48
C HIS A 36 24.25 6.22 55.82
N ILE A 37 23.18 6.17 56.62
CA ILE A 37 23.21 6.56 58.03
C ILE A 37 24.14 5.56 58.74
N PRO A 38 25.26 5.98 59.34
CA PRO A 38 26.16 5.07 60.03
C PRO A 38 25.41 4.43 61.21
N ASN A 39 25.21 3.12 61.15
CA ASN A 39 24.75 2.33 62.28
C ASN A 39 25.88 2.29 63.32
N TYR A 40 25.78 3.13 64.35
CA TYR A 40 26.66 3.07 65.51
C TYR A 40 26.31 1.83 66.34
N HIS A 41 26.98 0.71 66.04
CA HIS A 41 27.00 -0.44 66.93
C HIS A 41 27.91 -0.14 68.12
N ILE A 42 27.32 0.24 69.25
CA ILE A 42 28.03 0.28 70.53
C ILE A 42 28.21 -1.17 70.98
N SER A 43 29.42 -1.70 70.78
CA SER A 43 29.88 -2.94 71.41
C SER A 43 30.98 -2.59 72.43
N ARG A 44 30.80 -3.07 73.66
CA ARG A 44 31.76 -2.91 74.76
C ARG A 44 32.72 -4.10 74.77
N SER A 45 34.02 -3.77 74.91
CA SER A 45 35.10 -4.55 75.56
C SER A 45 35.71 -5.75 74.80
N PRO A 46 36.95 -6.20 75.12
CA PRO A 46 38.21 -5.47 75.39
C PRO A 46 39.36 -5.93 74.46
N SER A 47 40.44 -5.13 74.47
CA SER A 47 41.81 -5.39 74.01
C SER A 47 42.01 -6.37 72.83
N ASP A 48 42.34 -5.81 71.68
CA ASP A 48 43.59 -6.15 71.01
C ASP A 48 43.97 -5.05 70.01
N THR A 49 45.22 -4.63 70.08
CA THR A 49 45.80 -3.54 69.30
C THR A 49 45.97 -3.96 67.84
N VAL A 50 44.97 -3.66 67.00
CA VAL A 50 45.09 -3.77 65.54
C VAL A 50 45.61 -2.44 64.98
N ASN A 51 46.84 -2.49 64.46
CA ASN A 51 47.51 -1.36 63.82
C ASN A 51 46.89 -1.11 62.43
N VAL A 52 45.92 -0.20 62.34
CA VAL A 52 45.29 0.19 61.07
C VAL A 52 46.18 1.22 60.38
N ARG A 53 46.88 0.78 59.33
CA ARG A 53 47.68 1.63 58.45
C ARG A 53 46.72 2.43 57.56
N VAL A 54 46.59 3.72 57.85
CA VAL A 54 45.82 4.66 57.02
C VAL A 54 46.56 4.86 55.70
N ILE A 55 46.10 4.18 54.65
CA ILE A 55 46.54 4.43 53.27
C ILE A 55 45.89 5.76 52.88
N GLY A 56 46.73 6.80 52.76
CA GLY A 56 46.30 8.13 52.33
C GLY A 56 45.67 8.06 50.94
N GLN A 57 44.34 8.12 50.88
CA GLN A 57 43.64 8.48 49.67
C GLN A 57 43.88 9.97 49.44
N GLU A 58 44.66 10.29 48.40
CA GLU A 58 44.67 11.62 47.81
C GLU A 58 43.24 11.93 47.35
N ILE A 59 42.60 12.84 48.07
CA ILE A 59 41.29 13.37 47.72
C ILE A 59 41.49 14.19 46.45
N GLU A 60 41.26 13.55 45.31
CA GLU A 60 41.13 14.20 44.01
C GLU A 60 40.09 15.30 44.18
N LYS A 61 40.57 16.56 44.20
CA LYS A 61 39.73 17.74 44.38
C LYS A 61 38.80 17.81 43.19
N GLN A 62 37.58 17.30 43.38
CA GLN A 62 36.52 17.47 42.42
C GLN A 62 36.40 18.98 42.12
N PRO A 63 36.40 19.37 40.84
CA PRO A 63 36.28 20.76 40.47
C PRO A 63 35.01 21.31 41.12
N VAL A 64 35.16 22.43 41.85
CA VAL A 64 34.07 23.17 42.50
C VAL A 64 33.20 23.78 41.41
N GLY A 65 32.43 22.94 40.74
CA GLY A 65 31.40 23.31 39.79
C GLY A 65 30.11 23.55 40.56
N LEU A 66 29.58 24.76 40.46
CA LEU A 66 28.24 25.21 40.86
C LEU A 66 27.33 24.07 41.39
N SER A 67 27.30 23.85 42.70
CA SER A 67 26.45 22.81 43.30
C SER A 67 24.99 23.26 43.24
N MET A 68 24.30 22.91 42.16
CA MET A 68 22.84 22.95 42.16
C MET A 68 22.33 21.99 43.23
N MET A 69 21.36 22.43 44.05
CA MET A 69 20.75 21.56 45.05
C MET A 69 20.12 20.33 44.38
N PRO A 70 20.27 19.11 44.94
CA PRO A 70 19.85 17.86 44.28
C PRO A 70 18.39 17.82 43.79
N TRP A 71 17.48 18.47 44.52
CA TRP A 71 16.06 18.53 44.15
C TRP A 71 15.82 19.32 42.85
N VAL A 72 16.64 20.33 42.56
CA VAL A 72 16.56 21.13 41.32
C VAL A 72 16.93 20.26 40.12
N THR A 73 18.00 19.47 40.24
CA THR A 73 18.44 18.55 39.19
C THR A 73 17.36 17.51 38.87
N ALA A 74 16.69 16.97 39.90
CA ALA A 74 15.59 16.02 39.72
C ALA A 74 14.40 16.63 38.95
N ILE A 75 14.04 17.88 39.24
CA ILE A 75 12.96 18.59 38.53
C ILE A 75 13.33 18.78 37.05
N ILE A 76 14.57 19.22 36.77
CA ILE A 76 15.04 19.43 35.39
C ILE A 76 14.98 18.12 34.60
N VAL A 77 15.47 17.01 35.17
CA VAL A 77 15.42 15.68 34.55
C VAL A 77 13.97 15.24 34.30
N GLY A 78 13.06 15.48 35.25
CA GLY A 78 11.64 15.19 35.09
C GLY A 78 11.00 15.93 33.92
N ILE A 79 11.25 17.23 33.80
CA ILE A 79 10.73 18.06 32.70
C ILE A 79 11.28 17.59 31.34
N ILE A 80 12.59 17.32 31.25
CA ILE A 80 13.21 16.81 30.01
C ILE A 80 12.58 15.48 29.60
N THR A 81 12.37 14.57 30.56
CA THR A 81 11.78 13.24 30.29
C THR A 81 10.36 13.37 29.71
N VAL A 82 9.52 14.23 30.30
CA VAL A 82 8.18 14.52 29.77
C VAL A 82 8.24 15.11 28.37
N GLY A 83 9.16 16.05 28.13
CA GLY A 83 9.38 16.66 26.81
C GLY A 83 9.77 15.63 25.73
N VAL A 84 10.71 14.73 26.03
CA VAL A 84 11.13 13.66 25.12
C VAL A 84 9.98 12.71 24.81
N ASN A 85 9.19 12.31 25.81
CA ASN A 85 8.02 11.44 25.60
C ASN A 85 6.95 12.10 24.72
N ILE A 86 6.68 13.39 24.91
CA ILE A 86 5.76 14.15 24.05
C ILE A 86 6.29 14.19 22.61
N TYR A 87 7.59 14.44 22.43
CA TYR A 87 8.21 14.48 21.10
C TYR A 87 8.13 13.12 20.38
N ILE A 88 8.49 12.03 21.07
CA ILE A 88 8.40 10.66 20.52
C ILE A 88 6.94 10.33 20.18
N SER A 89 6.00 10.68 21.07
CA SER A 89 4.56 10.46 20.83
C SER A 89 4.06 11.18 19.58
N ARG A 90 4.45 12.45 19.39
CA ARG A 90 4.12 13.21 18.18
C ARG A 90 4.73 12.57 16.92
N SER A 91 6.01 12.22 16.97
CA SER A 91 6.68 11.56 15.83
C SER A 91 6.04 10.21 15.47
N ASN A 92 5.66 9.41 16.46
CA ASN A 92 4.98 8.14 16.23
C ASN A 92 3.58 8.33 15.61
N ARG A 93 2.82 9.36 16.04
CA ARG A 93 1.53 9.69 15.43
C ARG A 93 1.65 10.04 13.96
N ASP A 94 2.63 10.85 13.59
CA ASP A 94 2.84 11.27 12.20
C ASP A 94 3.19 10.08 11.31
N THR A 95 4.07 9.19 11.78
CA THR A 95 4.41 7.96 11.04
C THR A 95 3.22 7.01 10.92
N THR A 96 2.42 6.85 11.99
CA THR A 96 1.24 5.98 11.99
C THR A 96 0.19 6.52 11.03
N LEU A 97 -0.01 7.83 11.01
CA LEU A 97 -0.95 8.50 10.11
C LEU A 97 -0.49 8.43 8.65
N ALA A 98 0.82 8.55 8.38
CA ALA A 98 1.36 8.35 7.04
C ALA A 98 1.16 6.91 6.54
N VAL A 99 1.40 5.92 7.40
CA VAL A 99 1.18 4.49 7.08
C VAL A 99 -0.31 4.22 6.85
N ALA A 100 -1.19 4.72 7.73
CA ALA A 100 -2.63 4.55 7.60
C ALA A 100 -3.16 5.18 6.30
N ARG A 101 -2.69 6.37 5.93
CA ARG A 101 -3.04 7.01 4.65
C ARG A 101 -2.56 6.20 3.45
N ALA A 102 -1.33 5.69 3.49
CA ALA A 102 -0.80 4.86 2.42
C ALA A 102 -1.62 3.56 2.26
N GLN A 103 -1.99 2.92 3.37
CA GLN A 103 -2.84 1.72 3.37
C GLN A 103 -4.24 2.01 2.83
N LEU A 104 -4.88 3.10 3.29
CA LEU A 104 -6.20 3.51 2.80
C LEU A 104 -6.18 3.80 1.29
N ASN A 105 -5.18 4.55 0.82
CA ASN A 105 -5.03 4.85 -0.60
C ASN A 105 -4.77 3.58 -1.43
N GLY A 106 -3.97 2.64 -0.91
CA GLY A 106 -3.76 1.33 -1.53
C GLY A 106 -5.06 0.54 -1.68
N THR A 107 -5.84 0.43 -0.60
CA THR A 107 -7.13 -0.29 -0.59
C THR A 107 -8.17 0.35 -1.51
N LEU A 108 -8.25 1.68 -1.53
CA LEU A 108 -9.17 2.40 -2.42
C LEU A 108 -8.80 2.18 -3.88
N ASN A 109 -7.51 2.28 -4.22
CA ASN A 109 -7.04 2.03 -5.59
C ASN A 109 -7.28 0.58 -6.04
N ALA A 110 -7.04 -0.40 -5.16
CA ALA A 110 -7.30 -1.80 -5.45
C ALA A 110 -8.80 -2.06 -5.68
N THR A 111 -9.67 -1.53 -4.82
CA THR A 111 -11.13 -1.66 -4.95
C THR A 111 -11.64 -1.02 -6.25
N ASN A 112 -11.21 0.21 -6.55
CA ASN A 112 -11.61 0.92 -7.77
C ASN A 112 -11.16 0.15 -9.02
N ARG A 113 -9.94 -0.39 -9.02
CA ARG A 113 -9.43 -1.18 -10.13
C ARG A 113 -10.17 -2.50 -10.29
N GLN A 114 -10.49 -3.19 -9.20
CA GLN A 114 -11.28 -4.42 -9.25
C GLN A 114 -12.68 -4.17 -9.82
N GLN A 115 -13.33 -3.07 -9.40
CA GLN A 115 -14.63 -2.67 -9.96
C GLN A 115 -14.53 -2.38 -11.46
N TRP A 116 -13.48 -1.66 -11.89
CA TRP A 116 -13.23 -1.39 -13.30
C TRP A 116 -13.00 -2.69 -14.10
N ILE A 117 -12.23 -3.66 -13.57
CA ILE A 117 -11.99 -4.97 -14.20
C ILE A 117 -13.33 -5.70 -14.41
N ASN A 118 -14.17 -5.74 -13.38
CA ASN A 118 -15.47 -6.40 -13.46
C ASN A 118 -16.37 -5.74 -14.52
N GLN A 119 -16.49 -4.41 -14.48
CA GLN A 119 -17.28 -3.66 -15.45
C GLN A 119 -16.79 -3.85 -16.90
N THR A 120 -15.48 -3.89 -17.10
CA THR A 120 -14.87 -4.11 -18.41
C THR A 120 -15.13 -5.53 -18.91
N ARG A 121 -14.94 -6.55 -18.07
CA ARG A 121 -15.24 -7.95 -18.39
C ARG A 121 -16.70 -8.13 -18.79
N ASP A 122 -17.61 -7.55 -18.03
CA ASP A 122 -19.04 -7.68 -18.27
C ASP A 122 -19.41 -6.97 -19.59
N ALA A 123 -18.86 -5.78 -19.84
CA ALA A 123 -19.07 -5.06 -21.10
C ALA A 123 -18.50 -5.78 -22.34
N ILE A 124 -17.33 -6.43 -22.23
CA ILE A 124 -16.77 -7.29 -23.31
C ILE A 124 -17.71 -8.47 -23.58
N SER A 125 -18.19 -9.12 -22.52
CA SER A 125 -19.07 -10.28 -22.61
C SER A 125 -20.39 -9.90 -23.28
N ASP A 126 -20.97 -8.76 -22.89
CA ASP A 126 -22.17 -8.21 -23.52
C ASP A 126 -21.92 -7.93 -25.00
N PHE A 127 -20.87 -7.17 -25.34
CA PHE A 127 -20.55 -6.81 -26.73
C PHE A 127 -20.42 -8.05 -27.62
N VAL A 128 -19.64 -9.05 -27.21
CA VAL A 128 -19.45 -10.29 -28.00
C VAL A 128 -20.73 -11.11 -28.08
N THR A 129 -21.52 -11.17 -27.00
CA THR A 129 -22.81 -11.89 -27.01
C THR A 129 -23.78 -11.26 -27.99
N GLN A 130 -23.92 -9.92 -27.99
CA GLN A 130 -24.79 -9.23 -28.93
C GLN A 130 -24.31 -9.40 -30.38
N CYS A 131 -22.98 -9.37 -30.63
CA CYS A 131 -22.42 -9.67 -31.94
C CYS A 131 -22.70 -11.12 -32.40
N ARG A 132 -22.71 -12.08 -31.48
CA ARG A 132 -23.07 -13.47 -31.81
C ARG A 132 -24.56 -13.64 -32.09
N LEU A 133 -25.41 -12.98 -31.32
CA LEU A 133 -26.86 -12.99 -31.54
C LEU A 133 -27.19 -12.40 -32.91
N ILE A 134 -26.64 -11.24 -33.25
CA ILE A 134 -26.91 -10.63 -34.57
C ILE A 134 -26.40 -11.49 -35.73
N ASN A 135 -25.30 -12.23 -35.54
CA ASN A 135 -24.83 -13.20 -36.53
C ASN A 135 -25.82 -14.36 -36.74
N ILE A 136 -26.46 -14.85 -35.67
CA ILE A 136 -27.51 -15.87 -35.80
C ILE A 136 -28.67 -15.31 -36.64
N GLU A 137 -29.11 -14.08 -36.35
CA GLU A 137 -30.17 -13.40 -37.11
C GLU A 137 -29.82 -13.21 -38.60
N PHE A 138 -28.53 -13.02 -38.92
CA PHE A 138 -28.08 -12.93 -40.31
C PHE A 138 -28.17 -14.25 -41.08
N GLN A 139 -28.19 -15.37 -40.37
CA GLN A 139 -28.29 -16.71 -40.95
C GLN A 139 -29.73 -17.21 -41.02
N GLU A 140 -30.67 -16.56 -40.33
CA GLU A 140 -32.06 -16.94 -40.35
C GLU A 140 -32.72 -16.60 -41.70
N PRO A 141 -33.57 -17.50 -42.24
CA PRO A 141 -34.24 -17.28 -43.52
C PRO A 141 -35.30 -16.18 -43.44
N VAL A 142 -35.85 -15.92 -42.25
CA VAL A 142 -36.82 -14.87 -41.99
C VAL A 142 -36.09 -13.70 -41.35
N ASN A 143 -36.01 -12.60 -42.08
CA ASN A 143 -35.28 -11.42 -41.63
C ASN A 143 -36.17 -10.55 -40.73
N ASP A 144 -36.07 -10.72 -39.41
CA ASP A 144 -36.68 -9.81 -38.43
C ASP A 144 -35.83 -8.53 -38.31
N ARG A 145 -36.23 -7.52 -39.08
CA ARG A 145 -35.53 -6.22 -39.13
C ARG A 145 -35.61 -5.45 -37.82
N GLU A 146 -36.67 -5.64 -37.04
CA GLU A 146 -36.85 -4.91 -35.79
C GLU A 146 -35.89 -5.46 -34.73
N ASN A 147 -35.80 -6.79 -34.63
CA ASN A 147 -34.83 -7.46 -33.78
C ASN A 147 -33.38 -7.12 -34.16
N GLN A 148 -33.04 -7.14 -35.46
CA GLN A 148 -31.70 -6.73 -35.93
C GLN A 148 -31.34 -5.30 -35.55
N LYS A 149 -32.30 -4.38 -35.65
CA LYS A 149 -32.10 -2.98 -35.24
C LYS A 149 -31.85 -2.89 -33.73
N GLU A 150 -32.64 -3.58 -32.92
CA GLU A 150 -32.48 -3.60 -31.46
C GLU A 150 -31.11 -4.17 -31.06
N LEU A 151 -30.71 -5.30 -31.66
CA LEU A 151 -29.39 -5.90 -31.41
C LEU A 151 -28.26 -4.95 -31.81
N ASN A 152 -28.39 -4.27 -32.95
CA ASN A 152 -27.39 -3.30 -33.39
C ASN A 152 -27.27 -2.10 -32.43
N GLU A 153 -28.38 -1.61 -31.90
CA GLU A 153 -28.36 -0.56 -30.86
C GLU A 153 -27.65 -1.04 -29.58
N LYS A 154 -27.88 -2.29 -29.17
CA LYS A 154 -27.17 -2.91 -28.02
C LYS A 154 -25.67 -3.09 -28.29
N ILE A 155 -25.27 -3.44 -29.51
CA ILE A 155 -23.86 -3.50 -29.93
C ILE A 155 -23.24 -2.10 -29.85
N ALA A 156 -23.91 -1.07 -30.38
CA ALA A 156 -23.42 0.30 -30.32
C ALA A 156 -23.27 0.81 -28.88
N LEU A 157 -24.25 0.50 -28.00
CA LEU A 157 -24.21 0.85 -26.58
C LEU A 157 -23.01 0.20 -25.87
N SER A 158 -22.84 -1.11 -26.03
CA SER A 158 -21.72 -1.84 -25.40
C SER A 158 -20.36 -1.42 -25.96
N ARG A 159 -20.25 -1.14 -27.26
CA ARG A 159 -19.06 -0.53 -27.89
C ARG A 159 -18.72 0.83 -27.26
N ASN A 160 -19.70 1.72 -27.13
CA ASN A 160 -19.49 3.05 -26.55
C ASN A 160 -19.10 2.96 -25.08
N LYS A 161 -19.72 2.05 -24.31
CA LYS A 161 -19.35 1.79 -22.91
C LYS A 161 -17.89 1.36 -22.79
N LEU A 162 -17.42 0.46 -23.67
CA LEU A 162 -16.02 0.03 -23.68
C LEU A 162 -15.07 1.18 -24.07
N LYS A 163 -15.44 2.04 -25.03
CA LYS A 163 -14.66 3.25 -25.34
C LYS A 163 -14.51 4.20 -24.16
N LEU A 164 -15.52 4.30 -23.29
CA LEU A 164 -15.45 5.13 -22.09
C LEU A 164 -14.62 4.49 -20.96
N LEU A 165 -14.59 3.16 -20.89
CA LEU A 165 -13.83 2.42 -19.88
C LEU A 165 -12.34 2.28 -20.25
N LEU A 166 -12.02 2.29 -21.55
CA LEU A 166 -10.68 2.01 -22.05
C LEU A 166 -9.95 3.29 -22.47
N ALA A 167 -8.67 3.38 -22.13
CA ALA A 167 -7.84 4.51 -22.52
C ALA A 167 -7.01 4.17 -23.77
N GLU A 168 -7.29 4.85 -24.89
CA GLU A 168 -6.70 4.56 -26.21
C GLU A 168 -5.16 4.68 -26.26
N HIS A 169 -4.56 5.50 -25.38
CA HIS A 169 -3.11 5.69 -25.33
C HIS A 169 -2.34 4.52 -24.71
N LEU A 170 -3.04 3.53 -24.13
CA LEU A 170 -2.41 2.33 -23.57
C LEU A 170 -2.48 1.21 -24.61
N ASP A 171 -1.33 0.58 -24.90
CA ASP A 171 -1.19 -0.42 -25.97
C ASP A 171 -2.21 -1.56 -25.83
N GLU A 172 -2.36 -2.15 -24.64
CA GLU A 172 -3.29 -3.26 -24.40
C GLU A 172 -4.76 -2.87 -24.61
N HIS A 173 -5.10 -1.62 -24.27
CA HIS A 173 -6.44 -1.08 -24.45
C HIS A 173 -6.71 -0.78 -25.93
N SER A 174 -5.75 -0.18 -26.62
CA SER A 174 -5.81 0.12 -28.05
C SER A 174 -6.00 -1.14 -28.88
N MET A 175 -5.28 -2.22 -28.56
CA MET A 175 -5.43 -3.52 -29.24
C MET A 175 -6.84 -4.09 -29.09
N LEU A 176 -7.47 -3.96 -27.93
CA LEU A 176 -8.86 -4.40 -27.73
C LEU A 176 -9.83 -3.51 -28.51
N LEU A 177 -9.67 -2.19 -28.43
CA LEU A 177 -10.53 -1.23 -29.16
C LEU A 177 -10.46 -1.46 -30.68
N SER A 178 -9.27 -1.65 -31.23
CA SER A 178 -9.06 -1.95 -32.65
C SER A 178 -9.76 -3.26 -33.06
N ALA A 179 -9.57 -4.35 -32.29
CA ALA A 179 -10.24 -5.62 -32.58
C ALA A 179 -11.78 -5.52 -32.52
N MET A 180 -12.30 -4.70 -31.61
CA MET A 180 -13.73 -4.45 -31.50
C MET A 180 -14.26 -3.63 -32.68
N GLU A 181 -13.55 -2.60 -33.13
CA GLU A 181 -13.98 -1.80 -34.28
C GLU A 181 -13.94 -2.61 -35.58
N GLU A 182 -12.98 -3.51 -35.74
CA GLU A 182 -12.98 -4.45 -36.86
C GLU A 182 -14.23 -5.34 -36.87
N LEU A 183 -14.60 -5.89 -35.71
CA LEU A 183 -15.80 -6.72 -35.57
C LEU A 183 -17.08 -5.90 -35.80
N ALA A 184 -17.17 -4.71 -35.20
CA ALA A 184 -18.31 -3.82 -35.39
C ALA A 184 -18.45 -3.37 -36.85
N GLY A 185 -17.33 -3.07 -37.52
CA GLY A 185 -17.31 -2.75 -38.94
C GLY A 185 -17.83 -3.89 -39.82
N MET A 186 -17.54 -5.15 -39.47
CA MET A 186 -18.13 -6.30 -40.17
C MET A 186 -19.65 -6.39 -39.98
N VAL A 187 -20.14 -6.12 -38.76
CA VAL A 187 -21.59 -6.05 -38.49
C VAL A 187 -22.23 -4.94 -39.33
N ASP A 188 -21.63 -3.74 -39.33
CA ASP A 188 -22.14 -2.58 -40.05
C ASP A 188 -22.20 -2.83 -41.56
N VAL A 189 -21.12 -3.37 -42.15
CA VAL A 189 -21.08 -3.72 -43.58
C VAL A 189 -22.15 -4.76 -43.91
N HIS A 190 -22.31 -5.79 -43.08
CA HIS A 190 -23.32 -6.81 -43.34
C HIS A 190 -24.74 -6.27 -43.23
N MET A 191 -25.02 -5.42 -42.23
CA MET A 191 -26.29 -4.72 -42.08
C MET A 191 -26.62 -3.85 -43.30
N LEU A 192 -25.63 -3.17 -43.88
CA LEU A 192 -25.79 -2.36 -45.09
C LEU A 192 -26.00 -3.21 -46.34
N ASN A 193 -25.23 -4.29 -46.50
CA ASN A 193 -25.34 -5.19 -47.65
C ASN A 193 -26.68 -5.91 -47.70
N ASN A 194 -27.21 -6.33 -46.55
CA ASN A 194 -28.54 -6.93 -46.44
C ASN A 194 -29.66 -5.98 -46.91
N ARG A 195 -29.47 -4.66 -46.79
CA ARG A 195 -30.42 -3.65 -47.34
C ARG A 195 -30.34 -3.53 -48.85
N SER A 196 -29.15 -3.71 -49.42
CA SER A 196 -28.87 -3.47 -50.84
C SER A 196 -29.17 -4.68 -51.76
N ASN A 197 -29.54 -5.83 -51.20
CA ASN A 197 -29.76 -7.09 -51.93
C ASN A 197 -28.51 -7.58 -52.70
N ILE A 198 -27.33 -7.04 -52.35
CA ILE A 198 -26.03 -7.47 -52.88
C ILE A 198 -25.65 -8.76 -52.16
N LYS A 199 -25.51 -9.84 -52.93
CA LYS A 199 -25.07 -11.16 -52.42
C LYS A 199 -23.57 -11.19 -52.17
N ASP A 200 -23.04 -10.24 -51.40
CA ASP A 200 -21.70 -10.40 -50.86
C ASP A 200 -21.73 -11.56 -49.88
N GLN A 201 -20.86 -12.54 -50.12
CA GLN A 201 -20.85 -13.79 -49.37
C GLN A 201 -20.39 -13.51 -47.94
N TYR A 202 -21.35 -13.46 -47.02
CA TYR A 202 -21.08 -13.36 -45.60
C TYR A 202 -20.19 -14.51 -45.15
N ASN A 203 -19.00 -14.19 -44.65
CA ASN A 203 -18.05 -15.18 -44.18
C ASN A 203 -18.17 -15.37 -42.66
N ASN A 204 -19.09 -16.27 -42.25
CA ASN A 204 -19.31 -16.61 -40.85
C ASN A 204 -18.01 -17.06 -40.13
N VAL A 205 -17.10 -17.75 -40.85
CA VAL A 205 -15.83 -18.22 -40.27
C VAL A 205 -14.95 -17.03 -39.87
N ASP A 206 -14.87 -16.01 -40.71
CA ASP A 206 -14.07 -14.83 -40.41
C ASP A 206 -14.71 -13.99 -39.29
N PHE A 207 -16.03 -13.87 -39.29
CA PHE A 207 -16.77 -13.22 -38.20
C PHE A 207 -16.48 -13.87 -36.85
N MET A 208 -16.60 -15.21 -36.77
CA MET A 208 -16.33 -15.95 -35.54
C MET A 208 -14.86 -15.80 -35.10
N ARG A 209 -13.92 -15.75 -36.06
CA ARG A 209 -12.50 -15.48 -35.76
C ARG A 209 -12.30 -14.09 -35.15
N LYS A 210 -13.01 -13.06 -35.63
CA LYS A 210 -12.96 -11.71 -35.04
C LYS A 210 -13.56 -11.68 -33.63
N CYS A 211 -14.66 -12.39 -33.37
CA CYS A 211 -15.17 -12.57 -32.00
C CYS A 211 -14.12 -13.19 -31.08
N GLU A 212 -13.47 -14.28 -31.49
CA GLU A 212 -12.40 -14.91 -30.70
C GLU A 212 -11.20 -13.98 -30.49
N THR A 213 -10.89 -13.14 -31.48
CA THR A 213 -9.83 -12.12 -31.35
C THR A 213 -10.18 -11.10 -30.26
N VAL A 214 -11.43 -10.59 -30.23
CA VAL A 214 -11.91 -9.68 -29.18
C VAL A 214 -11.84 -10.36 -27.80
N ILE A 215 -12.27 -11.62 -27.69
CA ILE A 215 -12.18 -12.39 -26.44
C ILE A 215 -10.73 -12.53 -25.99
N ALA A 216 -9.81 -12.89 -26.90
CA ALA A 216 -8.40 -13.08 -26.59
C ALA A 216 -7.76 -11.77 -26.11
N ARG A 217 -7.98 -10.66 -26.82
CA ARG A 217 -7.49 -9.33 -26.40
C ARG A 217 -8.10 -8.88 -25.08
N GLY A 218 -9.39 -9.11 -24.88
CA GLY A 218 -10.08 -8.86 -23.62
C GLY A 218 -9.45 -9.61 -22.45
N ARG A 219 -9.17 -10.91 -22.62
CA ARG A 219 -8.50 -11.72 -21.60
C ARG A 219 -7.10 -11.20 -21.29
N MET A 220 -6.29 -10.88 -22.31
CA MET A 220 -4.95 -10.32 -22.11
C MET A 220 -4.99 -9.04 -21.28
N LEU A 221 -5.88 -8.11 -21.63
CA LEU A 221 -6.08 -6.85 -20.89
C LEU A 221 -6.47 -7.11 -19.43
N LEU A 222 -7.46 -7.97 -19.20
CA LEU A 222 -7.94 -8.28 -17.85
C LEU A 222 -6.85 -8.93 -16.99
N TYR A 223 -6.04 -9.83 -17.56
CA TYR A 223 -4.92 -10.43 -16.84
C TYR A 223 -3.83 -9.42 -16.51
N TYR A 224 -3.50 -8.53 -17.45
CA TYR A 224 -2.53 -7.47 -17.24
C TYR A 224 -2.94 -6.56 -16.09
N GLU A 225 -4.19 -6.10 -16.07
CA GLU A 225 -4.71 -5.22 -15.01
C GLU A 225 -4.87 -5.94 -13.66
N TRP A 226 -5.25 -7.23 -13.70
CA TRP A 226 -5.28 -8.06 -12.50
C TRP A 226 -3.90 -8.22 -11.86
N GLY A 227 -2.86 -8.44 -12.67
CA GLY A 227 -1.48 -8.53 -12.19
C GLY A 227 -1.04 -7.27 -11.42
N LYS A 228 -1.49 -6.09 -11.86
CA LYS A 228 -1.19 -4.84 -11.15
C LYS A 228 -1.82 -4.77 -9.76
N ILE A 229 -3.05 -5.30 -9.58
CA ILE A 229 -3.69 -5.38 -8.24
C ILE A 229 -2.84 -6.24 -7.31
N GLN A 230 -2.36 -7.40 -7.79
CA GLN A 230 -1.53 -8.31 -6.99
C GLN A 230 -0.23 -7.66 -6.54
N THR A 231 0.39 -6.84 -7.40
CA THR A 231 1.61 -6.11 -7.03
C THR A 231 1.38 -4.94 -6.09
N MET A 232 0.16 -4.41 -5.97
CA MET A 232 -0.16 -3.30 -5.04
C MET A 232 -0.45 -3.78 -3.62
N GLY A 233 -0.79 -5.06 -3.44
CA GLY A 233 -1.05 -5.68 -2.13
C GLY A 233 0.19 -6.17 -1.39
N LEU A 234 1.38 -6.05 -1.99
CA LEU A 234 2.69 -6.42 -1.42
C LEU A 234 3.56 -5.17 -1.22
#